data_AF-A0A660QUA9-F1
#
_entry.id   AF-A0A660QUA9-F1
#
_cell.length_a   1.000
_cell.length_b   1.000
_cell.length_c   1.000
_cell.angle_alpha   90.00
_cell.angle_beta   90.00
_cell.angle_gamma   90.00
#
_symmetry.space_group_name_H-M   'P 1'
#
loop_
_entity.id
_entity.type
_entity.pdbx_description
1 polymer ?
#
loop_
_entity_poly.entity_id
_entity_poly.type
_entity_poly.pdbx_seq_one_letter_code
_entity_poly.pdbx_strand_id
1 'polypeptide(L)'
;MNDWKEKLKLRLPALALLVLTVLFWSLYDRYETDGPVLLESPVLSDGTNIRGDVSESNGRFLLAVPVPGKQARIDFPLPTAMEYESIRVRARIKVDGVVAGKYSWRCARLLLAQYEANKKWIPGHHGLVSEKGSKAWEMYEDVFEIFPAAARVVVVFQQSGVEGSAGFEQIEAQPVRIRVSFVWWRILFAVLWLLMAFLYFPRCRLNTRKLKILIVLNVIAILFGTLLPGEWISDASEKVKGKIEEFRRKAAEEKPVAPAEHLAVKAKPKIEQLEPFEHLIVESHKVAHFVLFASLCFLVYLSAALEGQHPAYFFKVAFDILLFAGVTEALQFLTLDRTAGAGDLRVDLYGMAAALLLFLMILPLVRRFSAKDEK
;
A
#
# COMPACT_ATOMS: atom_id res chain seq x y z
N MET A 1 11.77 6.20 -39.70
CA MET A 1 12.64 5.98 -38.52
C MET A 1 13.03 7.26 -37.77
N ASN A 2 13.22 8.41 -38.43
CA ASN A 2 13.62 9.66 -37.75
C ASN A 2 12.57 10.23 -36.76
N ASP A 3 11.28 10.07 -37.06
CA ASP A 3 10.18 10.58 -36.22
C ASP A 3 10.11 9.92 -34.82
N TRP A 4 10.50 8.64 -34.68
CA TRP A 4 10.51 7.99 -33.37
C TRP A 4 11.60 8.54 -32.44
N LYS A 5 12.77 8.90 -33.00
CA LYS A 5 13.86 9.51 -32.23
C LYS A 5 13.46 10.87 -31.67
N GLU A 6 12.77 11.70 -32.45
CA GLU A 6 12.27 12.99 -31.98
C GLU A 6 11.19 12.83 -30.91
N LYS A 7 10.26 11.90 -31.11
CA LYS A 7 9.25 11.53 -30.12
C LYS A 7 9.87 11.05 -28.81
N LEU A 8 10.93 10.25 -28.86
CA LEU A 8 11.62 9.78 -27.66
C LEU A 8 12.38 10.92 -26.98
N LYS A 9 13.07 11.78 -27.74
CA LYS A 9 13.78 12.96 -27.21
C LYS A 9 12.84 13.87 -26.43
N LEU A 10 11.60 14.03 -26.88
CA LEU A 10 10.59 14.83 -26.18
C LEU A 10 10.21 14.25 -24.81
N ARG A 11 10.32 12.92 -24.63
CA ARG A 11 9.94 12.19 -23.40
C ARG A 11 11.10 11.92 -22.46
N LEU A 12 12.31 11.99 -23.00
CA LEU A 12 13.54 11.68 -22.29
C LEU A 12 13.69 12.47 -20.98
N PRO A 13 13.34 13.77 -20.88
CA PRO A 13 13.44 14.49 -19.61
C PRO A 13 12.55 13.92 -18.50
N ALA A 14 11.32 13.53 -18.83
CA ALA A 14 10.39 12.96 -17.84
C ALA A 14 10.81 11.53 -17.46
N LEU A 15 11.28 10.73 -18.42
CA LEU A 15 11.85 9.40 -18.15
C LEU A 15 13.10 9.49 -17.26
N ALA A 16 14.00 10.42 -17.55
CA ALA A 16 15.21 10.64 -16.77
C ALA A 16 14.87 11.09 -15.34
N LEU A 17 13.94 12.04 -15.19
CA LEU A 17 13.47 12.47 -13.87
C LEU A 17 12.79 11.33 -13.11
N LEU A 18 11.97 10.51 -13.78
CA LEU A 18 11.34 9.32 -13.19
C LEU A 18 12.39 8.33 -12.66
N VAL A 19 13.37 7.96 -13.49
CA VAL A 19 14.46 7.07 -13.07
C VAL A 19 15.25 7.67 -11.91
N LEU A 20 15.57 8.96 -11.98
CA LEU A 20 16.28 9.67 -10.91
C LEU A 20 15.47 9.66 -9.61
N THR A 21 14.16 9.94 -9.67
CA THR A 21 13.26 9.89 -8.51
C THR A 21 13.25 8.50 -7.88
N VAL A 22 13.04 7.45 -8.68
CA VAL A 22 12.98 6.07 -8.18
C VAL A 22 14.32 5.65 -7.55
N LEU A 23 15.44 5.89 -8.23
CA LEU A 23 16.76 5.52 -7.72
C LEU A 23 17.13 6.31 -6.47
N PHE A 24 16.89 7.62 -6.46
CA PHE A 24 17.17 8.47 -5.31
C PHE A 24 16.39 8.00 -4.09
N TRP A 25 15.07 7.85 -4.19
CA TRP A 25 14.23 7.46 -3.04
C TRP A 25 14.42 6.01 -2.60
N SER A 26 14.87 5.12 -3.50
CA SER A 26 15.20 3.74 -3.13
C SER A 26 16.52 3.63 -2.34
N LEU A 27 17.42 4.60 -2.49
CA LEU A 27 18.76 4.59 -1.88
C LEU A 27 18.90 5.57 -0.72
N TYR A 28 18.07 6.62 -0.69
CA TYR A 28 18.13 7.66 0.32
C TYR A 28 17.40 7.23 1.58
N ASP A 29 18.17 6.98 2.65
CA ASP A 29 17.61 6.79 3.98
C ASP A 29 17.06 8.13 4.50
N ARG A 30 15.72 8.23 4.58
CA ARG A 30 15.03 9.44 5.06
C ARG A 30 15.19 9.69 6.56
N TYR A 31 15.70 8.72 7.30
CA TYR A 31 15.90 8.83 8.74
C TYR A 31 17.38 8.95 9.11
N GLU A 32 17.61 9.58 10.25
CA GLU A 32 18.89 9.60 10.96
C GLU A 32 18.69 9.10 12.38
N THR A 33 19.76 8.60 12.98
CA THR A 33 19.76 8.11 14.37
C THR A 33 19.48 9.26 15.33
N ASP A 34 18.59 9.04 16.30
CA ASP A 34 18.16 10.05 17.28
C ASP A 34 18.40 9.60 18.72
N GLY A 35 19.45 8.82 18.96
CA GLY A 35 19.76 8.33 20.31
C GLY A 35 20.61 7.07 20.32
N PRO A 36 20.90 6.52 21.51
CA PRO A 36 21.53 5.22 21.65
C PRO A 36 20.60 4.09 21.18
N VAL A 37 21.18 2.96 20.79
CA VAL A 37 20.40 1.75 20.46
C VAL A 37 19.66 1.27 21.71
N LEU A 38 18.35 1.01 21.58
CA LEU A 38 17.48 0.60 22.70
C LEU A 38 17.47 -0.91 22.92
N LEU A 39 17.73 -1.68 21.86
CA LEU A 39 17.81 -3.13 21.88
C LEU A 39 18.83 -3.55 20.83
N GLU A 40 19.86 -4.27 21.23
CA GLU A 40 20.86 -4.81 20.31
C GLU A 40 21.22 -6.21 20.79
N SER A 41 21.06 -7.21 19.92
CA SER A 41 21.43 -8.60 20.21
C SER A 41 20.94 -9.10 21.59
N PRO A 42 19.64 -9.02 21.88
CA PRO A 42 19.11 -9.42 23.18
C PRO A 42 19.34 -10.90 23.45
N VAL A 43 19.35 -11.26 24.74
CA VAL A 43 19.36 -12.66 25.20
C VAL A 43 18.01 -13.05 25.79
N LEU A 44 17.74 -14.35 25.91
CA LEU A 44 16.46 -14.88 26.39
C LEU A 44 16.08 -14.38 27.78
N SER A 45 17.07 -14.11 28.64
CA SER A 45 16.85 -13.55 29.98
C SER A 45 16.34 -12.11 29.98
N ASP A 46 16.52 -11.36 28.91
CA ASP A 46 15.99 -10.00 28.76
C ASP A 46 14.50 -10.02 28.38
N GLY A 47 14.02 -11.18 27.92
CA GLY A 47 12.65 -11.39 27.49
C GLY A 47 11.65 -11.40 28.64
N THR A 48 10.48 -10.84 28.36
CA THR A 48 9.30 -10.89 29.23
C THR A 48 8.17 -11.63 28.54
N ASN A 49 7.18 -12.09 29.32
CA ASN A 49 5.98 -12.75 28.79
C ASN A 49 6.29 -13.94 27.85
N ILE A 50 7.33 -14.70 28.18
CA ILE A 50 7.76 -15.88 27.42
C ILE A 50 6.68 -16.95 27.51
N ARG A 51 6.23 -17.45 26.35
CA ARG A 51 5.20 -18.50 26.23
C ARG A 51 5.57 -19.47 25.12
N GLY A 52 5.18 -20.74 25.29
CA GLY A 52 5.37 -21.78 24.28
C GLY A 52 6.80 -22.32 24.25
N ASP A 53 7.17 -22.92 23.13
CA ASP A 53 8.51 -23.46 22.90
C ASP A 53 9.41 -22.36 22.30
N VAL A 54 10.24 -21.79 23.17
CA VAL A 54 11.18 -20.71 22.85
C VAL A 54 12.56 -21.13 23.31
N SER A 55 13.51 -21.12 22.39
CA SER A 55 14.91 -21.38 22.70
C SER A 55 15.81 -20.31 22.10
N GLU A 56 16.98 -20.12 22.70
CA GLU A 56 18.01 -19.21 22.22
C GLU A 56 19.34 -19.96 22.11
N SER A 57 20.06 -19.77 20.99
CA SER A 57 21.40 -20.28 20.81
C SER A 57 22.21 -19.33 19.93
N ASN A 58 23.35 -18.83 20.44
CA ASN A 58 24.25 -17.92 19.72
C ASN A 58 23.54 -16.67 19.18
N GLY A 59 22.70 -16.01 20.01
CA GLY A 59 21.93 -14.83 19.60
C GLY A 59 20.83 -15.09 18.56
N ARG A 60 20.49 -16.37 18.34
CA ARG A 60 19.36 -16.78 17.50
C ARG A 60 18.22 -17.28 18.37
N PHE A 61 17.06 -16.70 18.19
CA PHE A 61 15.83 -17.15 18.83
C PHE A 61 15.10 -18.11 17.91
N LEU A 62 14.67 -19.25 18.43
CA LEU A 62 13.82 -20.20 17.73
C LEU A 62 12.50 -20.34 18.49
N LEU A 63 11.41 -19.97 17.82
CA LEU A 63 10.04 -20.11 18.29
C LEU A 63 9.39 -21.26 17.53
N ALA A 64 9.11 -22.37 18.22
CA ALA A 64 8.50 -23.56 17.61
C ALA A 64 7.05 -23.71 18.06
N VAL A 65 6.18 -24.12 17.14
CA VAL A 65 4.81 -24.51 17.45
C VAL A 65 4.64 -25.98 17.07
N PRO A 66 4.70 -26.91 18.05
CA PRO A 66 4.42 -28.31 17.76
C PRO A 66 2.93 -28.50 17.48
N VAL A 67 2.63 -29.48 16.64
CA VAL A 67 1.25 -29.89 16.34
C VAL A 67 0.58 -30.40 17.63
N PRO A 68 -0.62 -29.91 18.03
CA PRO A 68 -1.45 -28.85 17.46
C PRO A 68 -1.67 -27.67 18.43
N GLY A 69 -0.73 -26.71 18.50
CA GLY A 69 -1.13 -25.32 18.75
C GLY A 69 -0.78 -24.69 20.10
N LYS A 70 0.41 -24.94 20.65
CA LYS A 70 0.98 -23.99 21.63
C LYS A 70 1.70 -22.87 20.90
N GLN A 71 1.09 -21.69 20.87
CA GLN A 71 1.73 -20.49 20.33
C GLN A 71 3.01 -20.17 21.10
N ALA A 72 4.04 -19.74 20.37
CA ALA A 72 5.31 -19.30 20.93
C ALA A 72 5.40 -17.77 20.86
N ARG A 73 5.85 -17.14 21.95
CA ARG A 73 5.95 -15.68 22.04
C ARG A 73 7.00 -15.27 23.05
N ILE A 74 7.69 -14.16 22.76
CA ILE A 74 8.57 -13.46 23.69
C ILE A 74 8.48 -11.95 23.42
N ASP A 75 8.47 -11.16 24.50
CA ASP A 75 8.36 -9.70 24.44
C ASP A 75 9.64 -9.06 25.01
N PHE A 76 10.34 -8.23 24.24
CA PHE A 76 11.50 -7.45 24.68
C PHE A 76 11.08 -6.01 24.95
N PRO A 77 11.02 -5.58 26.22
CA PRO A 77 10.77 -4.19 26.55
C PRO A 77 11.85 -3.27 25.99
N LEU A 78 11.43 -2.10 25.49
CA LEU A 78 12.33 -1.02 25.13
C LEU A 78 12.21 0.07 26.21
N PRO A 79 13.11 0.09 27.21
CA PRO A 79 13.19 1.22 28.13
C PRO A 79 13.38 2.52 27.35
N THR A 80 12.86 3.63 27.88
CA THR A 80 12.99 4.99 27.31
C THR A 80 12.49 5.19 25.87
N ALA A 81 11.93 4.18 25.21
CA ALA A 81 11.33 4.28 23.88
C ALA A 81 10.31 5.42 23.73
N MET A 82 9.64 5.78 24.83
CA MET A 82 8.66 6.85 24.88
C MET A 82 9.22 8.26 24.78
N GLU A 83 10.55 8.41 24.86
CA GLU A 83 11.24 9.70 24.73
C GLU A 83 11.47 10.10 23.26
N TYR A 84 11.14 9.20 22.32
CA TYR A 84 11.41 9.36 20.90
C TYR A 84 10.14 9.31 20.07
N GLU A 85 10.11 10.02 18.95
CA GLU A 85 8.96 10.04 18.03
C GLU A 85 8.88 8.77 17.17
N SER A 86 10.02 8.14 16.87
CA SER A 86 10.06 6.97 15.99
C SER A 86 11.18 6.01 16.36
N ILE A 87 10.93 4.72 16.12
CA ILE A 87 11.88 3.63 16.36
C ILE A 87 11.99 2.79 15.10
N ARG A 88 13.21 2.64 14.60
CA ARG A 88 13.57 1.68 13.57
C ARG A 88 13.80 0.32 14.19
N VAL A 89 13.11 -0.69 13.71
CA VAL A 89 13.34 -2.08 14.11
C VAL A 89 13.89 -2.85 12.91
N ARG A 90 14.92 -3.65 13.17
CA ARG A 90 15.63 -4.48 12.19
C ARG A 90 15.79 -5.88 12.72
N ALA A 91 15.60 -6.88 11.88
CA ALA A 91 15.92 -8.27 12.21
C ALA A 91 16.04 -9.13 10.95
N ARG A 92 16.81 -10.21 11.07
CA ARG A 92 16.74 -11.31 10.10
C ARG A 92 15.78 -12.37 10.60
N ILE A 93 14.97 -12.90 9.69
CA ILE A 93 13.97 -13.92 9.99
C ILE A 93 14.10 -15.08 9.02
N LYS A 94 13.99 -16.29 9.56
CA LYS A 94 13.85 -17.54 8.82
C LYS A 94 12.59 -18.23 9.28
N VAL A 95 11.82 -18.79 8.37
CA VAL A 95 10.66 -19.63 8.71
C VAL A 95 10.82 -21.02 8.13
N ASP A 96 10.38 -22.03 8.85
CA ASP A 96 10.39 -23.40 8.37
C ASP A 96 9.05 -24.09 8.67
N GLY A 97 8.32 -24.46 7.62
CA GLY A 97 7.05 -25.16 7.71
C GLY A 97 5.95 -24.36 8.42
N VAL A 98 6.01 -23.02 8.42
CA VAL A 98 5.03 -22.20 9.13
C VAL A 98 3.67 -22.26 8.44
N VAL A 99 2.71 -22.94 9.06
CA VAL A 99 1.32 -22.97 8.58
C VAL A 99 0.51 -21.90 9.28
N ALA A 100 -0.07 -20.99 8.49
CA ALA A 100 -0.91 -19.93 9.02
C ALA A 100 -2.19 -20.51 9.67
N GLY A 101 -2.65 -19.87 10.74
CA GLY A 101 -3.92 -20.19 11.38
C GLY A 101 -5.13 -19.67 10.60
N LYS A 102 -6.30 -19.70 11.25
CA LYS A 102 -7.56 -19.22 10.69
C LYS A 102 -7.47 -17.80 10.11
N TYR A 103 -6.75 -16.91 10.79
CA TYR A 103 -6.54 -15.54 10.34
C TYR A 103 -5.15 -15.39 9.73
N SER A 104 -5.02 -14.56 8.69
CA SER A 104 -3.76 -14.33 7.97
C SER A 104 -2.61 -13.85 8.87
N TRP A 105 -2.94 -13.11 9.93
CA TRP A 105 -2.00 -12.63 10.94
C TRP A 105 -1.62 -13.68 12.00
N ARG A 106 -2.18 -14.89 11.94
CA ARG A 106 -1.77 -16.01 12.79
C ARG A 106 -0.66 -16.80 12.12
N CYS A 107 0.55 -16.26 12.15
CA CYS A 107 1.73 -16.84 11.52
C CYS A 107 3.00 -16.43 12.30
N ALA A 108 4.18 -16.56 11.68
CA ALA A 108 5.43 -16.05 12.24
C ALA A 108 5.51 -14.55 12.02
N ARG A 109 5.72 -13.77 13.09
CA ARG A 109 5.64 -12.30 13.06
C ARG A 109 6.71 -11.67 13.94
N LEU A 110 7.21 -10.53 13.47
CA LEU A 110 7.98 -9.56 14.26
C LEU A 110 7.18 -8.27 14.33
N LEU A 111 6.94 -7.77 15.54
CA LEU A 111 6.08 -6.61 15.77
C LEU A 111 6.75 -5.62 16.72
N LEU A 112 6.43 -4.33 16.60
CA LEU A 112 6.61 -3.34 17.65
C LEU A 112 5.24 -3.01 18.25
N ALA A 113 4.96 -3.54 19.43
CA ALA A 113 3.69 -3.32 20.11
C ALA A 113 3.78 -2.19 21.13
N GLN A 114 2.76 -1.34 21.15
CA GLN A 114 2.65 -0.20 22.05
C GLN A 114 1.43 -0.38 22.97
N TYR A 115 1.61 -0.04 24.24
CA TYR A 115 0.58 -0.20 25.28
C TYR A 115 0.45 1.08 26.10
N GLU A 116 -0.79 1.43 26.44
CA GLU A 116 -1.13 2.44 27.45
C GLU A 116 -0.70 1.98 28.87
N ALA A 117 -0.71 2.90 29.84
CA ALA A 117 -0.36 2.62 31.23
C ALA A 117 -1.24 1.52 31.88
N ASN A 118 -2.48 1.38 31.43
CA ASN A 118 -3.44 0.35 31.87
C ASN A 118 -3.20 -1.03 31.20
N LYS A 119 -2.11 -1.20 30.43
CA LYS A 119 -1.77 -2.40 29.63
C LYS A 119 -2.71 -2.64 28.44
N LYS A 120 -3.55 -1.67 28.06
CA LYS A 120 -4.35 -1.73 26.84
C LYS A 120 -3.44 -1.51 25.64
N TRP A 121 -3.61 -2.36 24.62
CA TRP A 121 -2.90 -2.24 23.35
C TRP A 121 -3.41 -1.02 22.57
N ILE A 122 -2.50 -0.26 21.99
CA ILE A 122 -2.81 0.88 21.12
C ILE A 122 -2.89 0.36 19.67
N PRO A 123 -4.04 0.49 18.98
CA PRO A 123 -4.15 0.11 17.59
C PRO A 123 -3.32 1.04 16.70
N GLY A 124 -2.68 0.49 15.67
CA GLY A 124 -1.83 1.24 14.73
C GLY A 124 -0.93 0.34 13.90
N HIS A 125 0.01 0.94 13.15
CA HIS A 125 1.06 0.21 12.47
C HIS A 125 2.02 -0.41 13.50
N HIS A 126 2.06 -1.74 13.56
CA HIS A 126 2.82 -2.47 14.58
C HIS A 126 3.55 -3.68 14.01
N GLY A 127 3.24 -4.10 12.78
CA GLY A 127 3.82 -5.31 12.21
C GLY A 127 4.95 -5.00 11.25
N LEU A 128 6.17 -5.45 11.59
CA LEU A 128 7.33 -5.35 10.71
C LEU A 128 7.24 -6.39 9.59
N VAL A 129 6.83 -7.63 9.94
CA VAL A 129 6.69 -8.71 8.95
C VAL A 129 5.75 -9.81 9.44
N SER A 130 5.13 -10.51 8.50
CA SER A 130 4.29 -11.69 8.72
C SER A 130 4.61 -12.76 7.68
N GLU A 131 5.22 -13.87 8.10
CA GLU A 131 5.76 -14.90 7.22
C GLU A 131 5.10 -16.28 7.41
N LYS A 132 5.01 -17.01 6.29
CA LYS A 132 4.42 -18.36 6.19
C LYS A 132 5.22 -19.25 5.24
N GLY A 133 5.03 -20.56 5.36
CA GLY A 133 5.76 -21.58 4.62
C GLY A 133 7.19 -21.73 5.12
N SER A 134 8.11 -22.01 4.19
CA SER A 134 9.55 -22.03 4.45
C SER A 134 10.25 -20.95 3.64
N LYS A 135 11.09 -20.14 4.30
CA LYS A 135 11.94 -19.13 3.68
C LYS A 135 13.30 -19.13 4.37
N ALA A 136 14.35 -18.88 3.58
CA ALA A 136 15.69 -18.66 4.11
C ALA A 136 15.76 -17.37 4.94
N TRP A 137 16.90 -17.13 5.59
CA TRP A 137 17.14 -15.89 6.33
C TRP A 137 17.08 -14.67 5.41
N GLU A 138 16.10 -13.80 5.65
CA GLU A 138 15.92 -12.54 4.94
C GLU A 138 15.96 -11.38 5.96
N MET A 139 16.51 -10.24 5.55
CA MET A 139 16.60 -9.04 6.39
C MET A 139 15.33 -8.22 6.23
N TYR A 140 14.74 -7.84 7.34
CA TYR A 140 13.56 -6.98 7.38
C TYR A 140 13.83 -5.76 8.24
N GLU A 141 13.26 -4.64 7.84
CA GLU A 141 13.41 -3.35 8.49
C GLU A 141 12.12 -2.56 8.34
N ASP A 142 11.71 -1.88 9.41
CA ASP A 142 10.65 -0.89 9.36
C ASP A 142 10.84 0.19 10.42
N VAL A 143 10.17 1.33 10.25
CA VAL A 143 10.16 2.45 11.20
C VAL A 143 8.76 2.68 11.73
N PHE A 144 8.63 2.66 13.05
CA PHE A 144 7.36 2.80 13.74
C PHE A 144 7.30 4.14 14.47
N GLU A 145 6.19 4.84 14.31
CA GLU A 145 5.85 6.01 15.13
C GLU A 145 5.48 5.59 16.55
N ILE A 146 5.98 6.31 17.55
CA ILE A 146 5.64 6.10 18.95
C ILE A 146 4.50 7.03 19.33
N PHE A 147 3.36 6.46 19.70
CA PHE A 147 2.18 7.23 20.04
C PHE A 147 2.39 7.97 21.36
N PRO A 148 1.99 9.25 21.48
CA PRO A 148 2.12 10.01 22.73
C PRO A 148 1.43 9.37 23.95
N ALA A 149 0.42 8.53 23.72
CA ALA A 149 -0.31 7.81 24.78
C ALA A 149 0.36 6.50 25.22
N ALA A 150 1.40 6.04 24.52
CA ALA A 150 2.09 4.83 24.91
C ALA A 150 2.83 5.05 26.24
N ALA A 151 2.77 4.05 27.12
CA ALA A 151 3.52 4.01 28.36
C ALA A 151 4.53 2.86 28.34
N ARG A 152 4.38 1.93 27.38
CA ARG A 152 5.25 0.78 27.20
C ARG A 152 5.33 0.42 25.73
N VAL A 153 6.57 0.24 25.24
CA VAL A 153 6.88 -0.25 23.90
C VAL A 153 7.65 -1.56 24.03
N VAL A 154 7.30 -2.55 23.23
CA VAL A 154 7.95 -3.86 23.23
C VAL A 154 8.18 -4.35 21.79
N VAL A 155 9.33 -4.97 21.54
CA VAL A 155 9.54 -5.78 20.34
C VAL A 155 9.02 -7.19 20.63
N VAL A 156 8.12 -7.70 19.80
CA VAL A 156 7.46 -9.00 20.01
C VAL A 156 7.88 -9.97 18.92
N PHE A 157 8.45 -11.11 19.33
CA PHE A 157 8.61 -12.25 18.44
C PHE A 157 7.43 -13.18 18.67
N GLN A 158 6.77 -13.60 17.60
CA GLN A 158 5.59 -14.43 17.70
C GLN A 158 5.58 -15.51 16.63
N GLN A 159 5.28 -16.74 17.04
CA GLN A 159 4.77 -17.77 16.16
C GLN A 159 3.37 -18.12 16.70
N SER A 160 2.33 -17.70 15.97
CA SER A 160 0.93 -17.91 16.34
C SER A 160 0.10 -18.76 15.35
N GLY A 161 0.79 -19.36 14.38
CA GLY A 161 0.26 -20.30 13.40
C GLY A 161 -0.16 -21.63 14.01
N VAL A 162 -0.43 -22.60 13.14
CA VAL A 162 -0.87 -23.95 13.53
C VAL A 162 0.32 -24.83 13.86
N GLU A 163 1.38 -24.72 13.06
CA GLU A 163 2.63 -25.50 13.17
C GLU A 163 3.81 -24.76 12.53
N GLY A 164 5.00 -25.33 12.70
CA GLY A 164 6.26 -24.85 12.13
C GLY A 164 7.14 -24.12 13.12
N SER A 165 8.22 -23.53 12.62
CA SER A 165 9.17 -22.76 13.44
C SER A 165 9.60 -21.46 12.79
N ALA A 166 9.92 -20.48 13.64
CA ALA A 166 10.41 -19.17 13.23
C ALA A 166 11.71 -18.85 13.96
N GLY A 167 12.77 -18.60 13.20
CA GLY A 167 14.06 -18.14 13.66
C GLY A 167 14.18 -16.61 13.56
N PHE A 168 14.75 -15.97 14.58
CA PHE A 168 15.05 -14.54 14.59
C PHE A 168 16.51 -14.32 14.98
N GLU A 169 17.25 -13.48 14.26
CA GLU A 169 18.64 -13.11 14.57
C GLU A 169 18.92 -11.64 14.20
N GLN A 170 20.03 -11.08 14.71
CA GLN A 170 20.47 -9.70 14.42
C GLN A 170 19.38 -8.66 14.71
N ILE A 171 18.79 -8.74 15.90
CA ILE A 171 17.70 -7.86 16.30
C ILE A 171 18.27 -6.55 16.81
N GLU A 172 17.77 -5.45 16.24
CA GLU A 172 18.13 -4.10 16.61
C GLU A 172 16.86 -3.23 16.67
N ALA A 173 16.71 -2.44 17.74
CA ALA A 173 15.73 -1.36 17.83
C ALA A 173 16.44 -0.06 18.16
N GLN A 174 16.39 0.92 17.26
CA GLN A 174 17.13 2.17 17.35
C GLN A 174 16.19 3.37 17.19
N PRO A 175 16.30 4.40 18.04
CA PRO A 175 15.56 5.64 17.85
C PRO A 175 16.02 6.35 16.59
N VAL A 176 15.06 6.83 15.81
CA VAL A 176 15.35 7.56 14.58
C VAL A 176 14.41 8.75 14.45
N ARG A 177 14.87 9.76 13.72
CA ARG A 177 14.06 10.92 13.34
C ARG A 177 14.20 11.21 11.86
N ILE A 178 13.23 11.94 11.31
CA ILE A 178 13.27 12.36 9.91
C ILE A 178 14.41 13.37 9.72
N ARG A 179 15.27 13.13 8.71
CA ARG A 179 16.34 14.08 8.35
C ARG A 179 15.74 15.40 7.90
N VAL A 180 16.31 16.53 8.33
CA VAL A 180 15.91 17.86 7.79
C VAL A 180 16.11 17.93 6.26
N SER A 181 17.16 17.28 5.75
CA SER A 181 17.43 17.21 4.30
C SER A 181 16.33 16.49 3.51
N PHE A 182 15.58 15.57 4.12
CA PHE A 182 14.45 14.89 3.48
C PHE A 182 13.36 15.87 3.02
N VAL A 183 13.03 16.85 3.85
CA VAL A 183 12.02 17.89 3.54
C VAL A 183 12.45 18.70 2.32
N TRP A 184 13.72 19.10 2.27
CA TRP A 184 14.27 19.85 1.14
C TRP A 184 14.31 19.03 -0.15
N TRP A 185 14.68 17.75 -0.07
CA TRP A 185 14.62 16.85 -1.23
C TRP A 185 13.20 16.66 -1.73
N ARG A 186 12.21 16.50 -0.83
CA ARG A 186 10.79 16.44 -1.23
C ARG A 186 10.34 17.70 -1.96
N ILE A 187 10.67 18.88 -1.42
CA ILE A 187 10.33 20.17 -2.07
C ILE A 187 11.00 20.26 -3.44
N LEU A 188 12.28 19.91 -3.54
CA LEU A 188 13.01 19.94 -4.80
C LEU A 188 12.36 19.02 -5.86
N PHE A 189 12.11 17.75 -5.54
CA PHE A 189 11.48 16.82 -6.47
C PHE A 189 10.05 17.24 -6.82
N ALA A 190 9.28 17.78 -5.86
CA ALA A 190 7.94 18.33 -6.12
C ALA A 190 8.00 19.49 -7.13
N VAL A 191 8.94 20.44 -6.94
CA VAL A 191 9.14 21.56 -7.86
C VAL A 191 9.58 21.07 -9.24
N LEU A 192 10.51 20.12 -9.31
CA LEU A 192 10.96 19.54 -10.58
C LEU A 192 9.80 18.86 -11.34
N TRP A 193 8.95 18.10 -10.65
CA TRP A 193 7.77 17.48 -11.25
C TRP A 193 6.72 18.50 -11.67
N LEU A 194 6.50 19.56 -10.89
CA LEU A 194 5.59 20.64 -11.25
C LEU A 194 6.06 21.39 -12.50
N LEU A 195 7.37 21.70 -12.58
CA LEU A 195 7.98 22.28 -13.78
C LEU A 195 7.84 21.33 -14.98
N MET A 196 8.06 20.03 -14.77
CA MET A 196 7.87 19.02 -15.82
C MET A 196 6.42 18.97 -16.31
N ALA A 197 5.45 19.01 -15.39
CA ALA A 197 4.03 19.05 -15.72
C ALA A 197 3.68 20.31 -16.54
N PHE A 198 4.19 21.48 -16.15
CA PHE A 198 4.01 22.72 -16.91
C PHE A 198 4.62 22.64 -18.31
N LEU A 199 5.80 22.04 -18.46
CA LEU A 199 6.46 21.84 -19.75
C LEU A 199 5.74 20.82 -20.65
N TYR A 200 5.07 19.83 -20.07
CA TYR A 200 4.37 18.77 -20.81
C TYR A 200 2.91 19.11 -21.11
N PHE A 201 2.26 19.92 -20.30
CA PHE A 201 0.87 20.32 -20.50
C PHE A 201 0.56 20.83 -21.92
N PRO A 202 1.32 21.81 -22.47
CA PRO A 202 1.10 22.26 -23.85
C PRO A 202 1.58 21.21 -24.88
N ARG A 203 2.66 20.47 -24.59
CA ARG A 203 3.20 19.44 -25.51
C ARG A 203 2.25 18.28 -25.74
N CYS A 204 1.53 17.86 -24.70
CA CYS A 204 0.49 16.83 -24.77
C CYS A 204 -0.82 17.35 -25.40
N ARG A 205 -0.85 18.64 -25.79
CA ARG A 205 -1.98 19.33 -26.42
C ARG A 205 -3.26 19.28 -25.58
N LEU A 206 -3.14 19.10 -24.26
CA LEU A 206 -4.29 18.87 -23.36
C LEU A 206 -5.30 20.01 -23.43
N ASN A 207 -4.85 21.25 -23.62
CA ASN A 207 -5.68 22.44 -23.77
C ASN A 207 -6.50 22.49 -25.08
N THR A 208 -6.06 21.79 -26.12
CA THR A 208 -6.69 21.80 -27.46
C THR A 208 -7.58 20.59 -27.75
N ARG A 209 -7.59 19.60 -26.86
CA ARG A 209 -8.36 18.36 -27.06
C ARG A 209 -9.86 18.58 -26.95
N LYS A 210 -10.64 17.81 -27.71
CA LYS A 210 -12.12 17.86 -27.69
C LYS A 210 -12.69 17.53 -26.30
N LEU A 211 -12.12 16.54 -25.61
CA LEU A 211 -12.55 16.12 -24.27
C LEU A 211 -11.66 16.68 -23.14
N LYS A 212 -11.02 17.84 -23.35
CA LYS A 212 -10.01 18.39 -22.43
C LYS A 212 -10.45 18.51 -20.98
N ILE A 213 -11.69 18.94 -20.71
CA ILE A 213 -12.18 19.15 -19.34
C ILE A 213 -12.24 17.82 -18.61
N LEU A 214 -12.82 16.78 -19.23
CA LEU A 214 -12.92 15.44 -18.64
C LEU A 214 -11.54 14.82 -18.41
N ILE A 215 -10.62 14.97 -19.38
CA ILE A 215 -9.25 14.47 -19.25
C ILE A 215 -8.53 15.18 -18.08
N VAL A 216 -8.63 16.51 -17.99
CA VAL A 216 -7.99 17.28 -16.92
C VAL A 216 -8.58 16.94 -15.55
N LEU A 217 -9.91 16.83 -15.43
CA LEU A 217 -10.54 16.40 -14.18
C LEU A 217 -10.09 15.00 -13.75
N ASN A 218 -9.94 14.08 -14.70
CA ASN A 218 -9.45 12.73 -14.42
C ASN A 218 -7.99 12.75 -13.95
N VAL A 219 -7.12 13.51 -14.61
CA VAL A 219 -5.72 13.71 -14.18
C VAL A 219 -5.66 14.31 -12.78
N ILE A 220 -6.51 15.31 -12.47
CA ILE A 220 -6.59 15.91 -11.12
C ILE A 220 -7.04 14.86 -10.11
N ALA A 221 -8.04 14.03 -10.43
CA ALA A 221 -8.51 12.97 -9.54
C ALA A 221 -7.41 11.94 -9.25
N ILE A 222 -6.62 11.54 -10.25
CA ILE A 222 -5.46 10.67 -10.08
C ILE A 222 -4.43 11.33 -9.17
N LEU A 223 -4.01 12.57 -9.48
CA LEU A 223 -3.01 13.29 -8.68
C LEU A 223 -3.46 13.47 -7.24
N PHE A 224 -4.72 13.83 -7.03
CA PHE A 224 -5.31 13.96 -5.70
C PHE A 224 -5.28 12.61 -4.96
N GLY A 225 -5.71 11.53 -5.60
CA GLY A 225 -5.67 10.19 -5.00
C GLY A 225 -4.26 9.71 -4.65
N THR A 226 -3.26 10.04 -5.49
CA THR A 226 -1.86 9.64 -5.29
C THR A 226 -1.14 10.44 -4.21
N LEU A 227 -1.53 11.71 -4.01
CA LEU A 227 -0.89 12.62 -3.05
C LEU A 227 -1.64 12.72 -1.72
N LEU A 228 -2.82 12.10 -1.62
CA LEU A 228 -3.59 12.09 -0.38
C LEU A 228 -2.83 11.30 0.70
N PRO A 229 -2.74 11.79 1.94
CA PRO A 229 -2.24 10.98 3.05
C PRO A 229 -3.06 9.68 3.16
N GLY A 230 -2.38 8.56 3.36
CA GLY A 230 -2.96 7.25 3.63
C GLY A 230 -3.86 7.25 4.85
N GLU A 231 -3.54 8.00 5.91
CA GLU A 231 -4.42 8.19 7.08
C GLU A 231 -5.82 8.67 6.69
N TRP A 232 -5.92 9.59 5.73
CA TRP A 232 -7.20 10.11 5.28
C TRP A 232 -7.98 9.08 4.48
N ILE A 233 -7.28 8.18 3.76
CA ILE A 233 -7.89 7.05 3.07
C ILE A 233 -8.42 6.03 4.08
N SER A 234 -7.63 5.68 5.10
CA SER A 234 -8.08 4.75 6.15
C SER A 234 -9.27 5.31 6.90
N ASP A 235 -9.24 6.58 7.30
CA ASP A 235 -10.35 7.24 8.00
C ASP A 235 -11.62 7.28 7.17
N ALA A 236 -11.50 7.63 5.87
CA ALA A 236 -12.64 7.64 4.96
C ALA A 236 -13.22 6.22 4.80
N SER A 237 -12.35 5.21 4.69
CA SER A 237 -12.75 3.82 4.58
C SER A 237 -13.48 3.33 5.84
N GLU A 238 -12.93 3.60 7.02
CA GLU A 238 -13.55 3.23 8.30
C GLU A 238 -14.91 3.89 8.50
N LYS A 239 -15.05 5.18 8.13
CA LYS A 239 -16.35 5.87 8.16
C LYS A 239 -17.38 5.22 7.23
N VAL A 240 -16.96 4.78 6.04
CA VAL A 240 -17.84 4.06 5.10
C VAL A 240 -18.22 2.69 5.67
N LYS A 241 -17.26 1.94 6.25
CA LYS A 241 -17.55 0.67 6.94
C LYS A 241 -18.59 0.86 8.04
N GLY A 242 -18.39 1.84 8.92
CA GLY A 242 -19.31 2.15 10.01
C GLY A 242 -20.73 2.45 9.53
N LYS A 243 -20.90 3.24 8.45
CA LYS A 243 -22.22 3.53 7.86
C LYS A 243 -22.89 2.30 7.27
N ILE A 244 -22.13 1.42 6.61
CA ILE A 244 -22.65 0.18 6.04
C ILE A 244 -23.10 -0.76 7.14
N GLU A 245 -22.32 -0.89 8.22
CA GLU A 245 -22.69 -1.69 9.39
C GLU A 245 -23.94 -1.15 10.08
N GLU A 246 -24.05 0.17 10.23
CA GLU A 246 -25.25 0.81 10.77
C GLU A 246 -26.49 0.53 9.89
N PHE A 247 -26.36 0.68 8.57
CA PHE A 247 -27.44 0.39 7.63
C PHE A 247 -27.87 -1.08 7.68
N ARG A 248 -26.91 -2.01 7.79
CA ARG A 248 -27.20 -3.44 7.96
C ARG A 248 -27.89 -3.74 9.28
N ARG A 249 -27.47 -3.10 10.37
CA ARG A 249 -28.12 -3.27 11.68
C ARG A 249 -29.58 -2.82 11.61
N LYS A 250 -29.84 -1.65 11.03
CA LYS A 250 -31.22 -1.14 10.81
C LYS A 250 -32.04 -2.10 9.94
N ALA A 251 -31.48 -2.59 8.83
CA ALA A 251 -32.16 -3.56 7.97
C ALA A 251 -32.43 -4.92 8.64
N ALA A 252 -31.59 -5.32 9.61
CA ALA A 252 -31.79 -6.53 10.40
C ALA A 252 -32.86 -6.34 11.48
N GLU A 253 -32.94 -5.15 12.09
CA GLU A 253 -33.96 -4.76 13.07
C GLU A 253 -35.35 -4.58 12.43
N GLU A 254 -35.41 -4.11 11.18
CA GLU A 254 -36.66 -3.90 10.43
C GLU A 254 -37.26 -5.19 9.85
N LYS A 255 -36.55 -6.34 9.88
CA LYS A 255 -37.16 -7.60 9.47
C LYS A 255 -38.28 -7.96 10.44
N PRO A 256 -39.56 -7.92 10.03
CA PRO A 256 -40.67 -8.17 10.93
C PRO A 256 -40.54 -9.60 11.45
N VAL A 257 -40.63 -9.76 12.77
CA VAL A 257 -40.84 -11.07 13.39
C VAL A 257 -42.17 -11.57 12.87
N ALA A 258 -42.12 -12.40 11.83
CA ALA A 258 -43.29 -13.17 11.41
C ALA A 258 -43.79 -13.95 12.65
N PRO A 259 -45.11 -14.02 12.89
CA PRO A 259 -45.66 -14.72 14.05
C PRO A 259 -45.12 -16.15 14.09
N ALA A 260 -44.52 -16.51 15.21
CA ALA A 260 -43.85 -17.77 15.42
C ALA A 260 -44.86 -18.93 15.34
N GLU A 261 -44.86 -19.66 14.23
CA GLU A 261 -45.28 -21.07 14.23
C GLU A 261 -44.04 -21.95 14.33
N HIS A 262 -43.91 -22.53 15.53
CA HIS A 262 -43.07 -23.65 15.93
C HIS A 262 -42.19 -24.29 14.84
N LEU A 263 -40.87 -24.17 15.00
CA LEU A 263 -39.94 -25.30 15.03
C LEU A 263 -38.57 -24.80 15.54
N ALA A 264 -38.22 -25.24 16.75
CA ALA A 264 -36.99 -24.90 17.44
C ALA A 264 -35.78 -25.54 16.76
N VAL A 265 -35.16 -24.85 15.80
CA VAL A 265 -33.78 -25.08 15.41
C VAL A 265 -33.01 -23.81 15.74
N LYS A 266 -32.22 -23.85 16.83
CA LYS A 266 -31.22 -22.82 17.17
C LYS A 266 -30.15 -22.78 16.08
N ALA A 267 -30.47 -22.19 14.93
CA ALA A 267 -29.50 -21.85 13.92
C ALA A 267 -28.65 -20.69 14.49
N LYS A 268 -27.45 -21.00 14.98
CA LYS A 268 -26.45 -19.96 15.24
C LYS A 268 -26.27 -19.19 13.93
N PRO A 269 -26.36 -17.84 13.94
CA PRO A 269 -26.12 -17.07 12.73
C PRO A 269 -24.71 -17.40 12.26
N LYS A 270 -24.62 -17.86 11.01
CA LYS A 270 -23.37 -18.26 10.36
C LYS A 270 -22.62 -16.96 10.00
N ILE A 271 -21.90 -16.39 10.96
CA ILE A 271 -21.04 -15.19 10.83
C ILE A 271 -19.77 -15.54 10.02
N GLU A 272 -19.91 -16.28 8.92
CA GLU A 272 -18.80 -16.69 8.04
C GLU A 272 -18.77 -15.88 6.74
N GLN A 273 -19.67 -14.91 6.56
CA GLN A 273 -19.77 -14.08 5.35
C GLN A 273 -19.17 -12.66 5.50
N LEU A 274 -18.39 -12.39 6.56
CA LEU A 274 -17.77 -11.07 6.77
C LEU A 274 -16.38 -10.92 6.13
N GLU A 275 -15.66 -12.02 5.91
CA GLU A 275 -14.33 -12.03 5.24
C GLU A 275 -14.31 -11.41 3.82
N PRO A 276 -15.35 -11.53 2.96
CA PRO A 276 -15.33 -10.95 1.62
C PRO A 276 -15.22 -9.41 1.60
N PHE A 277 -15.71 -8.74 2.66
CA PHE A 277 -15.80 -7.27 2.67
C PHE A 277 -14.49 -6.59 3.04
N GLU A 278 -13.70 -7.19 3.94
CA GLU A 278 -12.37 -6.65 4.26
C GLU A 278 -11.43 -6.75 3.04
N HIS A 279 -11.54 -7.85 2.29
CA HIS A 279 -10.83 -8.01 1.02
C HIS A 279 -11.23 -6.93 0.00
N LEU A 280 -12.53 -6.63 -0.08
CA LEU A 280 -13.09 -5.58 -0.96
C LEU A 280 -12.53 -4.18 -0.67
N ILE A 281 -12.18 -3.89 0.57
CA ILE A 281 -11.70 -2.56 0.97
C ILE A 281 -10.21 -2.40 0.67
N VAL A 282 -9.39 -3.41 0.95
CA VAL A 282 -8.00 -3.43 0.49
C VAL A 282 -7.94 -3.45 -1.05
N GLU A 283 -8.92 -4.06 -1.70
CA GLU A 283 -9.10 -3.98 -3.15
C GLU A 283 -9.62 -2.64 -3.64
N SER A 284 -10.31 -1.83 -2.81
CA SER A 284 -10.90 -0.56 -3.27
C SER A 284 -9.85 0.41 -3.81
N HIS A 285 -8.65 0.43 -3.24
CA HIS A 285 -7.52 1.21 -3.75
C HIS A 285 -7.12 0.77 -5.17
N LYS A 286 -6.96 -0.53 -5.37
CA LYS A 286 -6.62 -1.11 -6.68
C LYS A 286 -7.73 -0.88 -7.70
N VAL A 287 -8.98 -1.00 -7.29
CA VAL A 287 -10.15 -0.72 -8.15
C VAL A 287 -10.15 0.75 -8.55
N ALA A 288 -9.85 1.69 -7.65
CA ALA A 288 -9.77 3.11 -7.97
C ALA A 288 -8.67 3.39 -8.99
N HIS A 289 -7.46 2.86 -8.78
CA HIS A 289 -6.34 2.91 -9.74
C HIS A 289 -6.76 2.39 -11.12
N PHE A 290 -7.29 1.17 -11.16
CA PHE A 290 -7.79 0.54 -12.38
C PHE A 290 -8.80 1.42 -13.12
N VAL A 291 -9.84 1.90 -12.42
CA VAL A 291 -10.93 2.67 -13.02
C VAL A 291 -10.45 4.04 -13.49
N LEU A 292 -9.62 4.74 -12.71
CA LEU A 292 -9.10 6.06 -13.08
C LEU A 292 -8.18 5.97 -14.30
N PHE A 293 -7.22 5.04 -14.33
CA PHE A 293 -6.34 4.87 -15.50
C PHE A 293 -7.07 4.32 -16.72
N ALA A 294 -8.04 3.40 -16.53
CA ALA A 294 -8.89 2.95 -17.64
C ALA A 294 -9.69 4.10 -18.24
N SER A 295 -10.35 4.90 -17.40
CA SER A 295 -11.15 6.04 -17.85
C SER A 295 -10.30 7.14 -18.49
N LEU A 296 -9.13 7.47 -17.94
CA LEU A 296 -8.17 8.39 -18.56
C LEU A 296 -7.77 7.90 -19.96
N CYS A 297 -7.35 6.64 -20.06
CA CYS A 297 -6.91 6.03 -21.31
C CYS A 297 -8.01 6.04 -22.37
N PHE A 298 -9.22 5.62 -21.99
CA PHE A 298 -10.39 5.64 -22.83
C PHE A 298 -10.76 7.06 -23.31
N LEU A 299 -10.77 8.05 -22.42
CA LEU A 299 -11.08 9.45 -22.76
C LEU A 299 -10.06 10.04 -23.74
N VAL A 300 -8.77 9.75 -23.56
CA VAL A 300 -7.73 10.25 -24.47
C VAL A 300 -7.83 9.59 -25.85
N TYR A 301 -8.12 8.28 -25.92
CA TYR A 301 -8.37 7.60 -27.19
C TYR A 301 -9.63 8.11 -27.90
N LEU A 302 -10.72 8.28 -27.16
CA LEU A 302 -11.96 8.84 -27.69
C LEU A 302 -11.75 10.25 -28.22
N SER A 303 -11.06 11.12 -27.47
CA SER A 303 -10.73 12.47 -27.94
C SER A 303 -9.88 12.45 -29.20
N ALA A 304 -8.88 11.55 -29.27
CA ALA A 304 -8.03 11.41 -30.45
C ALA A 304 -8.83 10.93 -31.68
N ALA A 305 -9.78 10.00 -31.50
CA ALA A 305 -10.66 9.53 -32.57
C ALA A 305 -11.59 10.65 -33.08
N LEU A 306 -12.18 11.43 -32.18
CA LEU A 306 -13.02 12.59 -32.52
C LEU A 306 -12.25 13.71 -33.23
N GLU A 307 -10.93 13.77 -33.03
CA GLU A 307 -10.02 14.69 -33.71
C GLU A 307 -9.48 14.12 -35.04
N GLY A 308 -9.97 12.97 -35.50
CA GLY A 308 -9.55 12.35 -36.76
C GLY A 308 -8.10 11.86 -36.76
N GLN A 309 -7.50 11.59 -35.59
CA GLN A 309 -6.10 11.17 -35.51
C GLN A 309 -5.86 9.78 -36.10
N HIS A 310 -4.70 9.60 -36.72
CA HIS A 310 -4.29 8.33 -37.31
C HIS A 310 -4.10 7.22 -36.24
N PRO A 311 -4.41 5.93 -36.50
CA PRO A 311 -4.32 4.85 -35.51
C PRO A 311 -2.97 4.70 -34.80
N ALA A 312 -1.86 4.98 -35.49
CA ALA A 312 -0.52 4.97 -34.89
C ALA A 312 -0.37 5.96 -33.71
N TYR A 313 -1.24 6.98 -33.64
CA TYR A 313 -1.30 7.92 -32.53
C TYR A 313 -1.75 7.25 -31.22
N PHE A 314 -2.55 6.18 -31.27
CA PHE A 314 -3.01 5.48 -30.07
C PHE A 314 -1.84 4.83 -29.31
N PHE A 315 -0.86 4.26 -30.02
CA PHE A 315 0.37 3.75 -29.39
C PHE A 315 1.19 4.87 -28.73
N LYS A 316 1.27 6.03 -29.38
CA LYS A 316 1.95 7.21 -28.83
C LYS A 316 1.30 7.64 -27.51
N VAL A 317 -0.03 7.74 -27.48
CA VAL A 317 -0.81 8.08 -26.29
C VAL A 317 -0.67 7.02 -25.21
N ALA A 318 -0.73 5.74 -25.57
CA ALA A 318 -0.55 4.64 -24.61
C ALA A 318 0.77 4.79 -23.84
N PHE A 319 1.85 5.10 -24.56
CA PHE A 319 3.16 5.35 -23.94
C PHE A 319 3.16 6.59 -23.03
N ASP A 320 2.49 7.68 -23.44
CA ASP A 320 2.38 8.90 -22.62
C ASP A 320 1.62 8.63 -21.31
N ILE A 321 0.56 7.82 -21.37
CA ILE A 321 -0.24 7.45 -20.20
C ILE A 321 0.52 6.47 -19.30
N LEU A 322 1.27 5.53 -19.88
CA LEU A 322 2.13 4.62 -19.10
C LEU A 322 3.23 5.39 -18.37
N LEU A 323 3.86 6.36 -19.06
CA LEU A 323 4.83 7.25 -18.42
C LEU A 323 4.16 8.05 -17.30
N PHE A 324 2.95 8.58 -17.51
CA PHE A 324 2.19 9.26 -16.48
C PHE A 324 1.89 8.35 -15.28
N ALA A 325 1.50 7.10 -15.49
CA ALA A 325 1.30 6.11 -14.42
C ALA A 325 2.57 5.87 -13.60
N GLY A 326 3.72 5.71 -14.27
CA GLY A 326 5.01 5.60 -13.60
C GLY A 326 5.37 6.85 -12.79
N VAL A 327 5.05 8.04 -13.31
CA VAL A 327 5.26 9.31 -12.60
C VAL A 327 4.37 9.41 -11.37
N THR A 328 3.07 9.10 -11.48
CA THR A 328 2.15 9.17 -10.34
C THR A 328 2.51 8.17 -9.25
N GLU A 329 3.04 7.01 -9.62
CA GLU A 329 3.58 6.02 -8.69
C GLU A 329 4.82 6.56 -7.96
N ALA A 330 5.77 7.16 -8.70
CA ALA A 330 6.96 7.76 -8.11
C ALA A 330 6.64 9.01 -7.26
N LEU A 331 5.57 9.74 -7.56
CA LEU A 331 5.13 10.87 -6.74
C LEU A 331 4.68 10.44 -5.34
N GLN A 332 4.32 9.17 -5.12
CA GLN A 332 3.98 8.65 -3.79
C GLN A 332 5.17 8.72 -2.82
N PHE A 333 6.42 8.68 -3.30
CA PHE A 333 7.60 8.92 -2.44
C PHE A 333 7.61 10.33 -1.80
N LEU A 334 6.84 11.26 -2.36
CA LEU A 334 6.67 12.59 -1.79
C LEU A 334 5.60 12.63 -0.70
N THR A 335 4.97 11.52 -0.35
CA THR A 335 4.11 11.36 0.83
C THR A 335 4.87 10.63 1.93
N LEU A 336 4.51 10.83 3.20
CA LEU A 336 5.27 10.27 4.34
C LEU A 336 5.00 8.77 4.54
N ASP A 337 3.80 8.36 4.21
CA ASP A 337 3.19 7.10 4.61
C ASP A 337 2.95 6.14 3.44
N ARG A 338 3.34 6.53 2.21
CA ARG A 338 3.28 5.65 1.05
C ARG A 338 4.65 5.33 0.49
N THR A 339 4.73 4.13 -0.05
CA THR A 339 5.89 3.63 -0.80
C THR A 339 5.40 3.26 -2.18
N ALA A 340 6.16 3.64 -3.20
CA ALA A 340 5.85 3.25 -4.57
C ALA A 340 5.93 1.72 -4.70
N GLY A 341 4.85 1.09 -5.15
CA GLY A 341 4.72 -0.34 -5.36
C GLY A 341 4.57 -0.70 -6.83
N ALA A 342 5.37 -1.65 -7.32
CA ALA A 342 5.17 -2.26 -8.64
C ALA A 342 3.82 -3.00 -8.78
N GLY A 343 3.09 -3.19 -7.66
CA GLY A 343 1.72 -3.71 -7.66
C GLY A 343 0.75 -2.76 -8.35
N ASP A 344 0.77 -1.48 -8.00
CA ASP A 344 -0.21 -0.50 -8.46
C ASP A 344 0.01 -0.15 -9.94
N LEU A 345 1.27 -0.01 -10.38
CA LEU A 345 1.61 0.15 -11.79
C LEU A 345 1.08 -1.00 -12.67
N ARG A 346 1.05 -2.24 -12.17
CA ARG A 346 0.46 -3.38 -12.89
C ARG A 346 -1.06 -3.24 -13.01
N VAL A 347 -1.72 -2.75 -11.97
CA VAL A 347 -3.16 -2.51 -11.98
C VAL A 347 -3.52 -1.40 -12.97
N ASP A 348 -2.73 -0.33 -13.02
CA ASP A 348 -2.89 0.76 -13.99
C ASP A 348 -2.74 0.24 -15.43
N LEU A 349 -1.73 -0.61 -15.67
CA LEU A 349 -1.51 -1.27 -16.97
C LEU A 349 -2.72 -2.13 -17.39
N TYR A 350 -3.32 -2.88 -16.47
CA TYR A 350 -4.54 -3.64 -16.77
C TYR A 350 -5.73 -2.71 -17.09
N GLY A 351 -5.86 -1.60 -16.37
CA GLY A 351 -6.87 -0.57 -16.66
C GLY A 351 -6.72 0.01 -18.07
N MET A 352 -5.49 0.35 -18.45
CA MET A 352 -5.17 0.84 -19.80
C MET A 352 -5.47 -0.20 -20.89
N ALA A 353 -5.14 -1.48 -20.65
CA ALA A 353 -5.42 -2.55 -21.59
C ALA A 353 -6.93 -2.76 -21.78
N ALA A 354 -7.71 -2.77 -20.69
CA ALA A 354 -9.16 -2.86 -20.74
C ALA A 354 -9.77 -1.67 -21.50
N ALA A 355 -9.29 -0.45 -21.25
CA ALA A 355 -9.72 0.75 -21.95
C ALA A 355 -9.45 0.70 -23.45
N LEU A 356 -8.28 0.19 -23.85
CA LEU A 356 -7.95 -0.02 -25.27
C LEU A 356 -8.91 -0.99 -25.93
N LEU A 357 -9.20 -2.14 -25.30
CA LEU A 357 -10.14 -3.13 -25.84
C LEU A 357 -11.54 -2.54 -26.02
N LEU A 358 -12.06 -1.85 -24.99
CA LEU A 358 -13.36 -1.19 -25.05
C LEU A 358 -13.40 -0.11 -26.14
N PHE A 359 -12.34 0.69 -26.24
CA PHE A 359 -12.21 1.70 -27.28
C PHE A 359 -12.22 1.09 -28.70
N LEU A 360 -11.49 -0.01 -28.92
CA LEU A 360 -11.47 -0.69 -30.22
C LEU A 360 -12.84 -1.23 -30.63
N MET A 361 -13.65 -1.67 -29.67
CA MET A 361 -15.04 -2.12 -29.93
C MET A 361 -15.95 -0.97 -30.40
N ILE A 362 -15.78 0.24 -29.86
CA ILE A 362 -16.62 1.40 -30.22
C ILE A 362 -16.06 2.23 -31.38
N LEU A 363 -14.78 2.06 -31.73
CA LEU A 363 -14.10 2.87 -32.73
C LEU A 363 -14.82 2.93 -34.10
N PRO A 364 -15.40 1.83 -34.64
CA PRO A 364 -16.15 1.89 -35.90
C PRO A 364 -17.37 2.81 -35.81
N LEU A 365 -18.05 2.83 -34.65
CA LEU A 365 -19.21 3.68 -34.41
C LEU A 365 -18.80 5.16 -34.35
N VAL A 366 -17.75 5.48 -33.59
CA VAL A 366 -17.21 6.85 -33.48
C VAL A 366 -16.84 7.40 -34.86
N ARG A 367 -16.15 6.61 -35.68
CA ARG A 367 -15.78 7.02 -37.05
C ARG A 367 -16.98 7.29 -37.96
N ARG A 368 -18.07 6.53 -37.82
CA ARG A 368 -19.30 6.75 -38.60
C ARG A 368 -19.97 8.08 -38.23
N PHE A 369 -19.90 8.50 -36.98
CA PHE A 369 -20.43 9.79 -36.54
C PHE A 369 -19.56 10.94 -37.03
N SER A 370 -18.24 10.86 -36.89
CA SER A 370 -17.34 11.94 -37.36
C SER A 370 -17.42 12.19 -38.86
N ALA A 371 -17.66 11.16 -39.68
CA ALA A 371 -17.79 11.33 -41.14
C ALA A 371 -19.08 12.05 -41.58
N LYS A 372 -20.08 12.19 -40.71
CA LYS A 372 -21.32 12.92 -41.03
C LYS A 372 -21.17 14.42 -40.83
N ASP A 373 -20.31 14.86 -39.92
CA ASP A 373 -20.13 16.29 -39.61
C ASP A 373 -19.26 17.02 -40.65
N GLU A 374 -18.60 16.29 -41.56
CA GLU A 374 -17.79 16.84 -42.66
C GLU A 374 -18.57 17.03 -43.97
N LYS A 375 -19.84 16.63 -44.02
CA LYS A 375 -20.76 16.86 -45.15
C LYS A 375 -21.73 17.98 -44.82
#